data_AF-A0A645DUM7-F1
#
_entry.id   AF-A0A645DUM7-F1
#
_cell.length_a   1.000
_cell.length_b   1.000
_cell.length_c   1.000
_cell.angle_alpha   90.00
_cell.angle_beta   90.00
_cell.angle_gamma   90.00
#
_symmetry.space_group_name_H-M   'P 1'
#
loop_
_entity.id
_entity.type
_entity.pdbx_description
1 polymer ?
#
loop_
_entity_poly.entity_id
_entity_poly.type
_entity_poly.pdbx_seq_one_letter_code
_entity_poly.pdbx_strand_id
1 'polypeptide(L)' 'MDPPYGFLDIDKIIEKISQLDLLNSGGLLIAETDIDDSISEKIGKLNKTREKKYSITKLSFYERTEHNG' A
#
# COMPACT_ATOMS: atom_id res chain seq x y z
N MET A 1 -4.38 -6.33 2.14
CA MET A 1 -3.30 -7.32 1.97
C MET A 1 -2.66 -7.51 3.33
N ASP A 2 -2.33 -8.76 3.64
CA ASP A 2 -1.74 -9.19 4.91
C ASP A 2 -0.58 -10.17 4.58
N PRO A 3 0.58 -9.63 4.15
CA PRO A 3 1.73 -10.44 3.80
C PRO A 3 2.43 -10.97 5.07
N PRO A 4 3.12 -12.11 5.00
CA PRO A 4 3.87 -12.64 6.14
C PRO A 4 4.94 -11.63 6.61
N TYR A 5 5.13 -11.49 7.93
CA TYR A 5 6.12 -10.56 8.50
C TYR A 5 7.55 -10.87 8.01
N GLY A 6 8.33 -9.82 7.77
CA GLY A 6 9.68 -9.93 7.24
C GLY A 6 9.75 -10.19 5.73
N PHE A 7 8.64 -10.02 4.99
CA PHE A 7 8.68 -10.08 3.53
C PHE A 7 9.40 -8.85 2.96
N LEU A 8 10.46 -9.12 2.18
CA LEU A 8 11.55 -8.18 1.92
C LEU A 8 11.19 -6.88 1.17
N ASP A 9 10.02 -6.78 0.54
CA ASP A 9 9.74 -5.62 -0.33
C ASP A 9 8.23 -5.39 -0.57
N ILE A 10 7.56 -4.81 0.42
CA ILE A 10 6.15 -4.42 0.33
C ILE A 10 5.91 -3.43 -0.81
N ASP A 11 6.86 -2.51 -1.04
CA ASP A 11 6.79 -1.53 -2.13
C ASP A 11 6.67 -2.23 -3.49
N LYS A 12 7.47 -3.27 -3.76
CA LYS A 12 7.36 -4.06 -5.00
C LYS A 12 6.02 -4.76 -5.17
N ILE A 13 5.41 -5.24 -4.09
CA ILE A 13 4.08 -5.88 -4.16
C ILE A 13 3.03 -4.84 -4.53
N ILE A 14 3.05 -3.69 -3.87
CA ILE A 14 2.11 -2.58 -4.13
C ILE A 14 2.30 -2.05 -5.56
N GLU A 15 3.54 -1.93 -6.03
CA GLU A 15 3.87 -1.55 -7.41
C GLU A 15 3.25 -2.54 -8.40
N LYS A 16 3.37 -3.85 -8.15
CA LYS A 16 2.77 -4.87 -9.02
C LYS A 16 1.25 -4.81 -9.02
N ILE A 17 0.62 -4.57 -7.86
CA ILE A 17 -0.83 -4.35 -7.77
C ILE A 17 -1.24 -3.12 -8.60
N SER A 18 -0.47 -2.03 -8.50
CA SER A 18 -0.71 -0.83 -9.29
C SER A 18 -0.58 -1.06 -10.79
N GLN A 19 0.36 -1.89 -11.24
CA GLN A 19 0.62 -2.17 -12.66
C GLN A 19 -0.42 -3.11 -13.28
N LEU A 20 -0.97 -4.03 -12.49
CA LEU A 20 -1.99 -4.99 -12.96
C LEU A 20 -3.40 -4.38 -13.06
N ASP A 21 -3.56 -3.09 -12.76
CA ASP A 21 -4.85 -2.36 -12.81
C ASP A 21 -6.00 -3.10 -12.10
N LEU A 22 -5.68 -3.75 -10.97
CA LEU A 22 -6.62 -4.56 -10.18
C LEU A 22 -7.64 -3.72 -9.41
N LEU A 23 -7.37 -2.43 -9.23
CA LEU A 23 -8.21 -1.50 -8.50
C LEU A 23 -8.84 -0.52 -9.48
N ASN A 24 -10.13 -0.22 -9.29
CA ASN A 24 -10.78 0.89 -9.98
C ASN A 24 -10.33 2.24 -9.40
N SER A 25 -10.64 3.33 -10.09
CA SER A 25 -10.44 4.68 -9.58
C SER A 25 -11.13 4.86 -8.22
N GLY A 26 -10.45 5.50 -7.27
CA GLY A 26 -10.89 5.59 -5.87
C GLY A 26 -10.82 4.26 -5.11
N GLY A 27 -10.29 3.20 -5.72
CA GLY A 27 -10.10 1.90 -5.09
C GLY A 27 -9.11 1.97 -3.94
N LEU A 28 -9.43 1.29 -2.84
CA LEU A 28 -8.63 1.31 -1.62
C LEU A 28 -7.79 0.04 -1.50
N LEU A 29 -6.49 0.21 -1.25
CA LEU A 29 -5.57 -0.83 -0.80
C LEU A 29 -5.20 -0.58 0.65
N ILE A 30 -5.32 -1.59 1.50
CA ILE A 30 -4.87 -1.55 2.90
C ILE A 30 -3.76 -2.59 3.03
N ALA A 31 -2.59 -2.20 3.53
CA ALA A 31 -1.48 -3.09 3.82
C ALA A 31 -1.23 -3.15 5.32
N GLU A 32 -1.19 -4.36 5.89
CA GLU A 32 -0.69 -4.60 7.24
C GLU A 32 0.79 -4.93 7.19
N THR A 33 1.59 -4.28 8.04
CA THR A 33 3.04 -4.53 8.18
C THR A 33 3.48 -4.37 9.63
N ASP A 34 4.74 -4.68 9.93
CA ASP A 34 5.34 -4.33 11.22
C ASP A 34 5.43 -2.79 11.35
N ILE A 35 5.44 -2.29 12.59
CA ILE A 35 5.54 -0.86 12.89
C ILE A 35 6.83 -0.22 12.37
N ASP A 36 7.91 -1.01 12.29
CA ASP A 36 9.24 -0.55 11.88
C ASP A 36 9.46 -0.62 10.36
N ASP A 37 8.58 -1.29 9.61
CA ASP A 37 8.67 -1.37 8.16
C ASP A 37 8.46 0.01 7.51
N SER A 38 9.35 0.46 6.64
CA SER A 38 9.13 1.70 5.88
C SER A 38 8.49 1.37 4.52
N ILE A 39 7.38 2.03 4.20
CA ILE A 39 6.66 1.85 2.94
C ILE A 39 6.51 3.23 2.29
N SER A 40 6.76 3.32 1.00
CA SER A 40 6.74 4.59 0.27
C SER A 40 5.34 5.25 0.28
N GLU A 41 5.28 6.58 0.39
CA GLU A 41 4.03 7.36 0.37
C GLU A 41 3.33 7.31 -0.99
N LYS A 42 4.06 7.08 -2.08
CA LYS A 42 3.52 6.96 -3.44
C LYS A 42 4.20 5.81 -4.17
N ILE A 43 3.40 4.91 -4.73
CA ILE A 43 3.86 3.71 -5.43
C ILE A 43 2.96 3.54 -6.67
N GLY A 44 3.53 3.68 -7.86
CA GLY A 44 2.77 3.73 -9.11
C GLY A 44 1.59 4.73 -9.09
N LYS A 45 0.37 4.21 -9.27
CA LYS A 45 -0.91 4.93 -9.28
C LYS A 45 -1.58 5.02 -7.89
N LEU A 46 -0.92 4.49 -6.85
CA LEU A 46 -1.42 4.45 -5.49
C LEU A 46 -0.71 5.49 -4.62
N ASN A 47 -1.50 6.31 -3.92
CA ASN A 47 -0.99 7.27 -2.94
C ASN A 47 -1.45 6.87 -1.55
N LYS A 48 -0.54 6.86 -0.58
CA LYS A 48 -0.85 6.64 0.81
C LYS A 48 -1.65 7.82 1.33
N THR A 49 -2.78 7.55 1.96
CA THR A 49 -3.69 8.57 2.48
C THR A 49 -3.60 8.69 3.99
N ARG A 50 -3.30 7.59 4.68
CA ARG A 50 -3.13 7.56 6.15
C ARG A 50 -2.44 6.28 6.61
N GLU A 51 -1.93 6.32 7.83
CA GLU A 51 -1.48 5.15 8.58
C GLU A 51 -2.20 5.06 9.93
N LYS A 52 -2.37 3.84 10.43
CA LYS A 52 -2.82 3.58 11.80
C LYS A 52 -1.94 2.53 12.44
N LYS A 53 -1.43 2.82 13.64
CA LYS A 53 -0.58 1.91 14.41
C LYS A 53 -1.42 1.13 15.42
N TYR A 54 -1.16 -0.16 15.55
CA TYR A 54 -1.83 -1.09 16.45
C TYR A 54 -0.80 -2.00 17.12
N SER A 55 -0.40 -1.66 18.35
CA SER A 55 0.64 -2.40 19.08
C SER A 55 1.93 -2.52 18.24
N ILE A 56 2.26 -3.73 17.76
CA ILE A 56 3.46 -4.02 16.95
C ILE A 56 3.23 -3.92 15.44
N THR A 57 1.97 -3.76 14.99
CA THR A 57 1.65 -3.66 13.56
C THR A 57 1.19 -2.27 13.18
N LYS A 58 1.17 -1.99 11.87
CA LYS A 58 0.53 -0.81 11.30
C LYS A 58 -0.25 -1.15 10.06
N LEU A 59 -1.32 -0.40 9.85
CA LEU A 59 -2.13 -0.40 8.65
C LEU A 59 -1.83 0.86 7.84
N SER A 60 -1.33 0.69 6.62
CA SER A 60 -1.14 1.77 5.66
C SER A 60 -2.24 1.72 4.59
N PHE A 61 -2.93 2.84 4.41
CA PHE A 61 -4.06 2.97 3.50
C PHE A 61 -3.62 3.71 2.25
N TYR A 62 -3.90 3.14 1.08
CA TYR A 62 -3.57 3.69 -0.22
C TYR A 62 -4.81 3.80 -1.09
N GLU A 63 -4.90 4.86 -1.88
CA GLU A 63 -6.00 5.09 -2.81
C GLU A 63 -5.48 5.18 -4.24
N ARG A 64 -6.18 4.54 -5.18
CA ARG A 64 -5.89 4.67 -6.61
C ARG A 64 -6.44 5.99 -7.13
N THR A 65 -5.53 6.90 -7.44
CA THR A 65 -5.89 8.16 -8.10
C THR A 65 -5.94 7.97 -9.61
N GLU A 66 -6.91 8.57 -10.29
CA GLU A 66 -6.91 8.60 -11.75
C GLU A 66 -5.68 9.34 -12.27
N HIS A 67 -5.06 8.79 -13.31
CA HIS A 67 -4.30 9.63 -14.23
C HIS A 67 -5.33 10.33 -15.11
N ASN A 68 -5.66 11.58 -14.76
CA ASN A 68 -6.25 12.49 -15.73
C ASN A 68 -5.16 12.80 -16.76
N GLY A 69 -5.12 11.99 -17.83
CA GLY A 69 -4.37 12.29 -19.04
C GLY A 69 -5.08 13.35 -19.87
#